data_AF-A0A401LYC7-F1
#
_entry.id   AF-A0A401LYC7-F1
#
_cell.length_a   1.000
_cell.length_b   1.000
_cell.length_c   1.000
_cell.angle_alpha   90.00
_cell.angle_beta   90.00
_cell.angle_gamma   90.00
#
_symmetry.space_group_name_H-M   'P 1'
#
loop_
_entity.id
_entity.type
_entity.pdbx_description
1 polymer ?
#
loop_
_entity_poly.entity_id
_entity_poly.type
_entity_poly.pdbx_seq_one_letter_code
_entity_poly.pdbx_strand_id
1 'polypeptide(L)'
;MTGKRMRNLSYVIVFACGILATFFIYSCSNDDYYADETEAGTNGIAKTRAFSSRMMNGEYTLIDSIATSDEFWEFEMSNELLAEKFKAYTSTLSEEEYDYLMENINNDDYTVEIIKKADLNDVLQQVEKAKDDLFKQTGFLRLSEEEKALLFTQFAESRLQTKINPLKTRKEGGDISECQKLKDEHLYRAKATFDNDIVYCGGVPIVAQICYIDAAARYNLEARIAEENYQKCIGN
;
A
#
# COMPACT_ATOMS: atom_id res chain seq x y z
N MET A 1 58.28 29.34 44.05
CA MET A 1 56.87 29.63 43.71
C MET A 1 56.63 29.24 42.26
N THR A 2 55.64 28.36 42.05
CA THR A 2 54.79 28.19 40.85
C THR A 2 55.51 28.00 39.49
N GLY A 3 55.50 26.82 38.85
CA GLY A 3 54.41 25.84 38.74
C GLY A 3 53.31 26.37 37.81
N LYS A 4 52.89 25.53 36.84
CA LYS A 4 51.70 25.68 35.96
C LYS A 4 51.97 26.16 34.52
N ARG A 5 52.60 25.31 33.69
CA ARG A 5 52.40 25.38 32.22
C ARG A 5 52.73 24.11 31.42
N MET A 6 52.75 22.92 32.04
CA MET A 6 52.97 21.65 31.32
C MET A 6 51.96 20.57 31.74
N ARG A 7 50.66 20.85 31.63
CA ARG A 7 49.61 19.82 31.82
C ARG A 7 48.39 19.93 30.90
N ASN A 8 48.38 20.89 29.96
CA ASN A 8 47.25 21.12 29.04
C ASN A 8 47.57 20.81 27.57
N LEU A 9 48.81 20.51 27.20
CA LEU A 9 49.16 20.13 25.81
C LEU A 9 48.89 18.63 25.51
N SER A 10 48.90 17.77 26.53
CA SER A 10 48.74 16.32 26.36
C SER A 10 47.28 15.87 26.18
N TYR A 11 46.29 16.69 26.55
CA TYR A 11 44.87 16.34 26.37
C TYR A 11 44.30 16.71 24.99
N VAL A 12 44.95 17.62 24.27
CA VAL A 12 44.49 18.04 22.93
C VAL A 12 44.96 17.06 21.83
N ILE A 13 46.09 16.37 22.04
CA ILE A 13 46.63 15.40 21.07
C ILE A 13 45.92 14.04 21.18
N VAL A 14 45.40 13.66 22.35
CA VAL A 14 44.67 12.39 22.52
C VAL A 14 43.22 12.45 22.03
N PHE A 15 42.60 13.65 22.02
CA PHE A 15 41.21 13.81 21.55
C PHE A 15 41.09 13.90 20.02
N ALA A 16 42.14 14.31 19.31
CA ALA A 16 42.15 14.43 17.85
C ALA A 16 42.44 13.09 17.12
N CYS A 17 43.07 12.11 17.77
CA CYS A 17 43.31 10.78 17.19
C CYS A 17 42.15 9.80 17.41
N GLY A 18 41.23 10.06 18.34
CA GLY A 18 40.06 9.20 18.59
C GLY A 18 38.90 9.39 17.61
N ILE A 19 38.86 10.51 16.86
CA ILE A 19 37.74 10.85 15.97
C ILE A 19 38.00 10.41 14.50
N LEU A 20 39.24 10.08 14.15
CA LEU A 20 39.60 9.62 12.79
C LEU A 20 39.62 8.08 12.62
N ALA A 21 39.43 7.31 13.70
CA ALA A 21 39.39 5.84 13.64
C ALA A 21 37.96 5.26 13.52
N THR A 22 36.91 6.09 13.57
CA THR A 22 35.51 5.63 13.43
C THR A 22 34.96 5.75 12.01
N PHE A 23 35.76 6.16 11.02
CA PHE A 23 35.35 6.25 9.61
C PHE A 23 35.92 5.15 8.70
N PHE A 24 36.61 4.13 9.25
CA PHE A 24 37.19 3.04 8.45
C PHE A 24 36.86 1.64 8.98
N ILE A 25 35.60 1.39 9.34
CA ILE A 25 35.09 0.01 9.47
C ILE A 25 33.73 -0.09 8.79
N TYR A 26 33.72 -0.07 7.46
CA TYR A 26 32.93 -1.01 6.64
C TYR A 26 33.45 -1.00 5.21
N SER A 27 34.59 -1.66 5.00
CA SER A 27 35.04 -2.10 3.69
C SER A 27 35.56 -3.53 3.83
N CYS A 28 34.64 -4.44 4.12
CA CYS A 28 34.67 -5.79 3.57
C CYS A 28 33.65 -5.72 2.42
N SER A 29 34.04 -5.66 1.14
CA SER A 29 34.54 -6.80 0.37
C SER A 29 33.96 -8.10 0.91
N ASN A 30 32.79 -8.48 0.41
CA ASN A 30 32.35 -9.85 0.50
C ASN A 30 31.98 -10.29 -0.91
N ASP A 31 32.70 -11.33 -1.32
CA ASP A 31 32.56 -12.03 -2.58
C ASP A 31 31.18 -12.67 -2.74
N ASP A 32 30.83 -12.90 -4.00
CA ASP A 32 29.68 -13.63 -4.50
C ASP A 32 29.25 -14.82 -3.63
N TYR A 33 27.99 -14.83 -3.17
CA TYR A 33 27.29 -16.07 -2.86
C TYR A 33 25.84 -16.01 -3.36
N TYR A 34 25.53 -16.99 -4.21
CA TYR A 34 24.20 -17.37 -4.67
C TYR A 34 23.29 -17.80 -3.50
N ALA A 35 21.98 -17.66 -3.74
CA ALA A 35 20.85 -17.99 -2.88
C ALA A 35 20.90 -19.37 -2.20
N ASP A 36 20.42 -19.46 -0.95
CA ASP A 36 19.43 -20.46 -0.51
C ASP A 36 18.80 -20.06 0.85
N GLU A 37 17.67 -20.68 1.14
CA GLU A 37 16.60 -20.39 2.08
C GLU A 37 16.89 -20.53 3.60
N THR A 38 15.97 -19.95 4.38
CA THR A 38 15.53 -20.32 5.75
C THR A 38 16.49 -20.16 6.94
N GLU A 39 16.31 -19.08 7.70
CA GLU A 39 16.40 -19.14 9.17
C GLU A 39 15.25 -18.35 9.83
N ALA A 40 14.37 -19.09 10.51
CA ALA A 40 13.37 -18.55 11.41
C ALA A 40 14.05 -18.06 12.70
N GLY A 41 14.08 -16.74 12.90
CA GLY A 41 14.54 -16.08 14.11
C GLY A 41 13.48 -15.10 14.64
N THR A 42 12.79 -15.53 15.69
CA THR A 42 11.92 -14.81 16.63
C THR A 42 11.82 -13.27 16.55
N ASN A 43 10.58 -12.78 16.42
CA ASN A 43 10.12 -11.42 16.72
C ASN A 43 10.75 -10.28 15.89
N GLY A 44 10.38 -10.25 14.61
CA GLY A 44 10.48 -9.08 13.75
C GLY A 44 9.59 -9.33 12.55
N ILE A 45 8.67 -8.41 12.28
CA ILE A 45 7.73 -8.46 11.16
C ILE A 45 8.51 -8.82 9.89
N ALA A 46 8.19 -9.97 9.29
CA ALA A 46 8.81 -10.43 8.05
C ALA A 46 8.59 -9.36 6.97
N LYS A 47 9.67 -8.67 6.59
CA LYS A 47 9.68 -7.63 5.58
C LYS A 47 9.68 -8.28 4.20
N THR A 48 8.56 -8.87 3.80
CA THR A 48 8.31 -9.32 2.41
C THR A 48 8.01 -8.10 1.52
N ARG A 49 8.95 -7.15 1.45
CA ARG A 49 8.94 -6.02 0.51
C ARG A 49 9.68 -6.43 -0.76
N ALA A 50 9.05 -7.28 -1.56
CA ALA A 50 9.45 -7.46 -2.95
C ALA A 50 8.33 -6.87 -3.81
N PHE A 51 8.37 -5.55 -4.00
CA PHE A 51 7.74 -4.94 -5.16
C PHE A 51 8.43 -5.56 -6.39
N SER A 52 7.65 -6.17 -7.28
CA SER A 52 8.13 -7.02 -8.37
C SER A 52 9.33 -6.39 -9.10
N SER A 53 10.39 -7.17 -9.32
CA SER A 53 11.68 -6.79 -9.90
C SER A 53 11.64 -6.38 -11.39
N ARG A 54 10.53 -5.81 -11.86
CA ARG A 54 10.33 -5.33 -13.25
C ARG A 54 10.68 -3.85 -13.46
N MET A 55 11.08 -3.13 -12.43
CA MET A 55 11.49 -1.72 -12.54
C MET A 55 13.02 -1.61 -12.57
N MET A 56 13.61 -1.89 -13.72
CA MET A 56 15.03 -1.62 -13.96
C MET A 56 15.13 -0.86 -15.28
N ASN A 57 15.04 0.48 -15.20
CA ASN A 57 15.57 1.45 -16.17
C ASN A 57 15.45 2.89 -15.62
N GLY A 58 16.12 3.18 -14.50
CA GLY A 58 16.65 4.51 -14.13
C GLY A 58 15.77 5.77 -14.04
N GLU A 59 14.50 5.76 -14.46
CA GLU A 59 13.69 6.98 -14.66
C GLU A 59 12.54 7.14 -13.62
N TYR A 60 12.44 6.26 -12.62
CA TYR A 60 11.36 6.26 -11.61
C TYR A 60 11.82 6.32 -10.13
N THR A 61 12.98 6.92 -9.85
CA THR A 61 13.56 6.91 -8.49
C THR A 61 12.66 7.51 -7.40
N LEU A 62 11.79 8.47 -7.75
CA LEU A 62 10.87 9.09 -6.80
C LEU A 62 9.64 8.21 -6.52
N ILE A 63 9.03 7.63 -7.58
CA ILE A 63 7.91 6.68 -7.44
C ILE A 63 8.37 5.46 -6.65
N ASP A 64 9.53 4.89 -6.97
CA ASP A 64 10.09 3.73 -6.28
C ASP A 64 10.37 4.04 -4.79
N SER A 65 10.90 5.25 -4.51
CA SER A 65 11.15 5.69 -3.14
C SER A 65 9.84 5.84 -2.34
N ILE A 66 8.75 6.28 -2.97
CA ILE A 66 7.44 6.42 -2.31
C ILE A 66 6.81 5.04 -2.11
N ALA A 67 6.81 4.19 -3.15
CA ALA A 67 6.24 2.85 -3.15
C ALA A 67 6.84 1.94 -2.06
N THR A 68 8.07 2.22 -1.63
CA THR A 68 8.79 1.45 -0.61
C THR A 68 8.76 2.09 0.78
N SER A 69 8.17 3.28 0.90
CA SER A 69 8.03 4.02 2.16
C SER A 69 7.00 3.41 3.10
N ASP A 70 7.14 3.66 4.39
CA ASP A 70 6.26 3.11 5.42
C ASP A 70 4.88 3.81 5.37
N GLU A 71 4.85 5.11 5.10
CA GLU A 71 3.62 5.90 5.04
C GLU A 71 2.75 5.51 3.83
N PHE A 72 3.35 5.27 2.66
CA PHE A 72 2.62 4.76 1.50
C PHE A 72 2.05 3.36 1.78
N TRP A 73 2.84 2.51 2.44
CA TRP A 73 2.37 1.19 2.83
C TRP A 73 1.21 1.24 3.84
N GLU A 74 1.28 2.10 4.85
CA GLU A 74 0.21 2.29 5.82
C GLU A 74 -1.07 2.81 5.15
N PHE A 75 -0.93 3.75 4.21
CA PHE A 75 -2.03 4.23 3.38
C PHE A 75 -2.71 3.07 2.63
N GLU A 76 -1.94 2.30 1.88
CA GLU A 76 -2.43 1.15 1.11
C GLU A 76 -3.10 0.08 1.99
N MET A 77 -2.52 -0.21 3.15
CA MET A 77 -3.09 -1.18 4.09
C MET A 77 -4.39 -0.68 4.74
N SER A 78 -4.47 0.61 5.05
CA SER A 78 -5.69 1.21 5.59
C SER A 78 -6.83 1.21 4.57
N ASN A 79 -6.52 1.50 3.30
CA ASN A 79 -7.47 1.43 2.19
C ASN A 79 -7.97 0.00 1.97
N GLU A 80 -7.07 -0.99 1.99
CA GLU A 80 -7.45 -2.40 1.88
C GLU A 80 -8.42 -2.80 3.01
N LEU A 81 -8.14 -2.39 4.25
CA LEU A 81 -9.02 -2.67 5.39
C LEU A 81 -10.41 -2.01 5.23
N LEU A 82 -10.46 -0.78 4.70
CA LEU A 82 -11.73 -0.11 4.40
C LEU A 82 -12.53 -0.92 3.37
N ALA A 83 -11.89 -1.31 2.26
CA ALA A 83 -12.52 -2.10 1.22
C ALA A 83 -13.01 -3.48 1.74
N GLU A 84 -12.20 -4.16 2.56
CA GLU A 84 -12.56 -5.44 3.16
C GLU A 84 -13.74 -5.32 4.13
N LYS A 85 -13.74 -4.32 5.02
CA LYS A 85 -14.87 -4.08 5.93
C LYS A 85 -16.15 -3.71 5.17
N PHE A 86 -16.04 -2.82 4.18
CA PHE A 86 -17.19 -2.45 3.35
C PHE A 86 -17.75 -3.66 2.59
N LYS A 87 -16.88 -4.47 1.97
CA LYS A 87 -17.26 -5.73 1.31
C LYS A 87 -17.92 -6.71 2.28
N ALA A 88 -17.40 -6.84 3.50
CA ALA A 88 -17.98 -7.72 4.50
C ALA A 88 -19.41 -7.29 4.85
N TYR A 89 -19.65 -5.98 5.01
CA TYR A 89 -20.99 -5.44 5.20
C TYR A 89 -21.90 -5.70 3.99
N THR A 90 -21.46 -5.35 2.77
CA THR A 90 -22.30 -5.52 1.58
C THR A 90 -22.63 -6.98 1.27
N SER A 91 -21.78 -7.91 1.68
CA SER A 91 -22.04 -9.35 1.57
C SER A 91 -23.16 -9.86 2.48
N THR A 92 -23.61 -9.06 3.45
CA THR A 92 -24.78 -9.37 4.31
C THR A 92 -26.10 -8.87 3.74
N LEU A 93 -26.05 -8.03 2.70
CA LEU A 93 -27.22 -7.43 2.08
C LEU A 93 -27.84 -8.38 1.04
N SER A 94 -29.16 -8.34 0.92
CA SER A 94 -29.85 -8.86 -0.28
C SER A 94 -29.53 -8.01 -1.51
N GLU A 95 -29.86 -8.51 -2.71
CA GLU A 95 -29.69 -7.75 -3.96
C GLU A 95 -30.47 -6.43 -3.91
N GLU A 96 -31.73 -6.44 -3.45
CA GLU A 96 -32.56 -5.23 -3.32
C GLU A 96 -31.95 -4.21 -2.35
N GLU A 97 -31.42 -4.66 -1.21
CA GLU A 97 -30.75 -3.78 -0.23
C GLU A 97 -29.43 -3.23 -0.77
N TYR A 98 -28.69 -4.02 -1.54
CA TYR A 98 -27.46 -3.58 -2.19
C TYR A 98 -27.75 -2.54 -3.27
N ASP A 99 -28.75 -2.76 -4.12
CA ASP A 99 -29.13 -1.80 -5.16
C ASP A 99 -29.59 -0.48 -4.52
N TYR A 100 -30.40 -0.56 -3.46
CA TYR A 100 -30.80 0.60 -2.68
C TYR A 100 -29.59 1.34 -2.07
N LEU A 101 -28.59 0.60 -1.58
CA LEU A 101 -27.33 1.19 -1.12
C LEU A 101 -26.62 1.97 -2.23
N MET A 102 -26.45 1.37 -3.40
CA MET A 102 -25.74 1.99 -4.52
C MET A 102 -26.47 3.23 -5.07
N GLU A 103 -27.81 3.21 -5.09
CA GLU A 103 -28.63 4.35 -5.53
C GLU A 103 -28.57 5.55 -4.56
N ASN A 104 -28.33 5.30 -3.27
CA ASN A 104 -28.40 6.31 -2.21
C ASN A 104 -27.04 6.63 -1.57
N ILE A 105 -25.93 6.14 -2.12
CA ILE A 105 -24.59 6.33 -1.52
C ILE A 105 -24.11 7.78 -1.50
N ASN A 106 -24.73 8.65 -2.29
CA ASN A 106 -24.47 10.08 -2.30
C ASN A 106 -25.33 10.86 -1.28
N ASN A 107 -26.28 10.21 -0.62
CA ASN A 107 -27.09 10.79 0.44
C ASN A 107 -26.28 10.77 1.74
N ASP A 108 -26.05 11.95 2.31
CA ASP A 108 -25.21 12.14 3.50
C ASP A 108 -25.79 11.49 4.74
N ASP A 109 -27.08 11.70 5.01
CA ASP A 109 -27.79 11.07 6.14
C ASP A 109 -27.72 9.54 6.05
N TYR A 110 -27.98 8.99 4.87
CA TYR A 110 -27.94 7.55 4.65
C TYR A 110 -26.52 6.99 4.78
N THR A 111 -25.51 7.69 4.25
CA THR A 111 -24.11 7.27 4.35
C THR A 111 -23.63 7.22 5.80
N VAL A 112 -24.05 8.18 6.63
CA VAL A 112 -23.76 8.15 8.08
C VAL A 112 -24.37 6.92 8.75
N GLU A 113 -25.59 6.51 8.37
CA GLU A 113 -26.16 5.26 8.86
C GLU A 113 -25.35 4.04 8.44
N ILE A 114 -24.89 3.99 7.19
CA ILE A 114 -24.06 2.89 6.68
C ILE A 114 -22.75 2.80 7.44
N ILE A 115 -22.06 3.93 7.65
CA ILE A 115 -20.82 3.98 8.44
C ILE A 115 -21.01 3.36 9.82
N LYS A 116 -22.15 3.62 10.46
CA LYS A 116 -22.50 3.03 11.75
C LYS A 116 -22.84 1.55 11.67
N LYS A 117 -23.69 1.14 10.72
CA LYS A 117 -24.12 -0.27 10.55
C LYS A 117 -22.97 -1.18 10.16
N ALA A 118 -22.06 -0.68 9.34
CA ALA A 118 -20.89 -1.40 8.85
C ALA A 118 -19.65 -1.26 9.76
N ASP A 119 -19.76 -0.56 10.89
CA ASP A 119 -18.67 -0.35 11.85
C ASP A 119 -17.39 0.22 11.18
N LEU A 120 -17.57 1.29 10.40
CA LEU A 120 -16.51 1.87 9.56
C LEU A 120 -15.79 3.06 10.21
N ASN A 121 -16.28 3.61 11.32
CA ASN A 121 -15.70 4.82 11.95
C ASN A 121 -14.20 4.70 12.20
N ASP A 122 -13.76 3.62 12.83
CA ASP A 122 -12.35 3.44 13.22
C ASP A 122 -11.45 3.27 11.99
N VAL A 123 -11.93 2.58 10.95
CA VAL A 123 -11.13 2.41 9.72
C VAL A 123 -11.09 3.70 8.90
N LEU A 124 -12.17 4.48 8.87
CA LEU A 124 -12.17 5.79 8.20
C LEU A 124 -11.20 6.76 8.86
N GLN A 125 -11.11 6.76 10.20
CA GLN A 125 -10.11 7.55 10.93
C GLN A 125 -8.68 7.07 10.63
N GLN A 126 -8.46 5.76 10.48
CA GLN A 126 -7.15 5.21 10.10
C GLN A 126 -6.76 5.62 8.68
N VAL A 127 -7.68 5.54 7.72
CA VAL A 127 -7.47 5.99 6.33
C VAL A 127 -7.13 7.47 6.29
N GLU A 128 -7.91 8.31 6.98
CA GLU A 128 -7.66 9.75 7.02
C GLU A 128 -6.28 10.07 7.61
N LYS A 129 -5.90 9.41 8.70
CA LYS A 129 -4.57 9.58 9.31
C LYS A 129 -3.45 9.11 8.38
N ALA A 130 -3.57 7.93 7.78
CA ALA A 130 -2.55 7.38 6.90
C ALA A 130 -2.38 8.23 5.63
N LYS A 131 -3.49 8.76 5.10
CA LYS A 131 -3.48 9.73 4.01
C LYS A 131 -2.76 11.02 4.42
N ASP A 132 -3.07 11.58 5.59
CA ASP A 132 -2.39 12.78 6.08
C ASP A 132 -0.88 12.56 6.27
N ASP A 133 -0.48 11.39 6.77
CA ASP A 133 0.92 11.01 6.94
C ASP A 133 1.63 10.83 5.58
N LEU A 134 0.97 10.23 4.58
CA LEU A 134 1.46 10.19 3.19
C LEU A 134 1.63 11.60 2.61
N PHE A 135 0.69 12.52 2.84
CA PHE A 135 0.76 13.90 2.35
C PHE A 135 1.83 14.75 3.04
N LYS A 136 2.27 14.38 4.26
CA LYS A 136 3.44 15.01 4.90
C LYS A 136 4.73 14.67 4.17
N GLN A 137 4.77 13.58 3.40
CA GLN A 137 5.90 13.31 2.52
C GLN A 137 5.87 14.25 1.31
N THR A 138 6.81 15.18 1.27
CA THR A 138 6.95 16.12 0.13
C THR A 138 7.23 15.41 -1.20
N GLY A 139 7.73 14.18 -1.17
CA GLY A 139 7.93 13.34 -2.35
C GLY A 139 6.62 13.00 -3.07
N PHE A 140 5.60 12.55 -2.32
CA PHE A 140 4.29 12.20 -2.88
C PHE A 140 3.60 13.41 -3.52
N LEU A 141 3.68 14.58 -2.87
CA LEU A 141 3.11 15.83 -3.39
C LEU A 141 3.79 16.34 -4.66
N ARG A 142 5.02 15.89 -4.97
CA ARG A 142 5.75 16.27 -6.18
C ARG A 142 5.37 15.43 -7.39
N LEU A 143 4.70 14.30 -7.19
CA LEU A 143 4.18 13.49 -8.28
C LEU A 143 3.06 14.26 -8.99
N SER A 144 3.10 14.26 -10.31
CA SER A 144 1.96 14.60 -11.16
C SER A 144 0.82 13.59 -10.97
N GLU A 145 -0.37 13.95 -11.43
CA GLU A 145 -1.56 13.08 -11.38
C GLU A 145 -1.32 11.76 -12.15
N GLU A 146 -0.60 11.82 -13.27
CA GLU A 146 -0.21 10.63 -14.05
C GLU A 146 0.77 9.75 -13.30
N GLU A 147 1.75 10.35 -12.61
CA GLU A 147 2.72 9.60 -11.79
C GLU A 147 2.08 8.96 -10.55
N LYS A 148 1.10 9.62 -9.91
CA LYS A 148 0.31 9.03 -8.82
C LYS A 148 -0.51 7.84 -9.33
N ALA A 149 -1.23 8.00 -10.45
CA ALA A 149 -1.99 6.92 -11.06
C ALA A 149 -1.08 5.73 -11.42
N LEU A 150 0.12 6.00 -11.93
CA LEU A 150 1.13 4.98 -12.21
C LEU A 150 1.60 4.25 -10.94
N LEU A 151 1.91 4.99 -9.87
CA LEU A 151 2.30 4.45 -8.56
C LEU A 151 1.24 3.45 -8.04
N PHE A 152 -0.04 3.85 -8.03
CA PHE A 152 -1.13 2.99 -7.55
C PHE A 152 -1.35 1.78 -8.44
N THR A 153 -1.28 1.95 -9.77
CA THR A 153 -1.42 0.83 -10.73
C THR A 153 -0.32 -0.22 -10.52
N GLN A 154 0.93 0.22 -10.43
CA GLN A 154 2.07 -0.69 -10.25
C GLN A 154 2.01 -1.40 -8.88
N PHE A 155 1.57 -0.69 -7.83
CA PHE A 155 1.40 -1.29 -6.51
C PHE A 155 0.28 -2.34 -6.51
N ALA A 156 -0.89 -2.03 -7.06
CA ALA A 156 -2.01 -2.95 -7.16
C ALA A 156 -1.64 -4.23 -7.93
N GLU A 157 -0.97 -4.09 -9.07
CA GLU A 157 -0.44 -5.22 -9.86
C GLU A 157 0.51 -6.09 -9.04
N SER A 158 1.47 -5.48 -8.34
CA SER A 158 2.46 -6.23 -7.55
C SER A 158 1.80 -7.00 -6.40
N ARG A 159 0.89 -6.36 -5.65
CA ARG A 159 0.27 -6.92 -4.45
C ARG A 159 -0.70 -8.04 -4.77
N LEU A 160 -1.59 -7.82 -5.73
CA LEU A 160 -2.58 -8.83 -6.06
C LEU A 160 -1.94 -10.02 -6.77
N GLN A 161 -0.88 -9.82 -7.58
CA GLN A 161 -0.06 -10.94 -8.07
C GLN A 161 0.54 -11.79 -6.93
N THR A 162 1.01 -11.16 -5.85
CA THR A 162 1.50 -11.92 -4.67
C THR A 162 0.39 -12.65 -3.91
N LYS A 163 -0.85 -12.13 -3.90
CA LYS A 163 -2.01 -12.84 -3.31
C LYS A 163 -2.45 -14.05 -4.15
N ILE A 164 -2.27 -14.01 -5.47
CA ILE A 164 -2.73 -15.05 -6.41
C ILE A 164 -1.70 -16.19 -6.59
N ASN A 165 -0.41 -15.90 -6.44
CA ASN A 165 0.68 -16.86 -6.68
C ASN A 165 1.16 -17.76 -5.51
N PRO A 166 0.57 -17.84 -4.30
CA PRO A 166 1.18 -18.66 -3.24
C PRO A 166 1.11 -20.18 -3.51
N LEU A 167 0.20 -20.67 -4.37
CA LEU A 167 0.03 -22.11 -4.64
C LEU A 167 -0.50 -22.37 -6.06
N LYS A 168 0.34 -22.29 -7.11
CA LYS A 168 0.00 -22.94 -8.39
C LYS A 168 0.50 -24.38 -8.39
N THR A 169 -0.33 -25.30 -7.88
CA THR A 169 -0.22 -26.71 -8.24
C THR A 169 -0.59 -26.89 -9.70
N ARG A 170 0.43 -27.23 -10.50
CA ARG A 170 0.42 -27.82 -11.84
C ARG A 170 -0.94 -28.40 -12.33
N LYS A 171 -1.54 -27.76 -13.35
CA LYS A 171 -2.01 -28.28 -14.68
C LYS A 171 -3.37 -27.74 -15.16
N GLU A 172 -3.41 -27.57 -16.49
CA GLU A 172 -4.58 -27.64 -17.41
C GLU A 172 -5.61 -26.49 -17.38
N GLY A 173 -5.72 -25.77 -18.52
CA GLY A 173 -6.84 -24.85 -18.80
C GLY A 173 -6.39 -23.57 -19.48
N GLY A 174 -6.35 -23.55 -20.82
CA GLY A 174 -6.09 -22.31 -21.59
C GLY A 174 -7.13 -21.24 -21.26
N ASP A 175 -8.41 -21.58 -21.40
CA ASP A 175 -9.53 -20.64 -21.22
C ASP A 175 -9.68 -20.19 -19.76
N ILE A 176 -9.59 -21.10 -18.78
CA ILE A 176 -9.65 -20.74 -17.34
C ILE A 176 -8.50 -19.79 -16.97
N SER A 177 -7.30 -20.00 -17.52
CA SER A 177 -6.15 -19.14 -17.25
C SER A 177 -6.31 -17.74 -17.86
N GLU A 178 -6.98 -17.62 -19.01
CA GLU A 178 -7.27 -16.34 -19.66
C GLU A 178 -8.39 -15.59 -18.93
N CYS A 179 -9.49 -16.27 -18.58
CA CYS A 179 -10.57 -15.70 -17.78
C CYS A 179 -10.06 -15.16 -16.43
N GLN A 180 -9.20 -15.92 -15.74
CA GLN A 180 -8.59 -15.47 -14.49
C GLN A 180 -7.72 -14.23 -14.71
N LYS A 181 -6.91 -14.21 -15.78
CA LYS A 181 -6.08 -13.06 -16.11
C LYS A 181 -6.92 -11.79 -16.36
N LEU A 182 -8.03 -11.90 -17.09
CA LEU A 182 -8.95 -10.78 -17.34
C LEU A 182 -9.58 -10.26 -16.05
N LYS A 183 -10.01 -11.16 -15.17
CA LYS A 183 -10.52 -10.82 -13.83
C LYS A 183 -9.46 -10.08 -13.02
N ASP A 184 -8.24 -10.60 -12.99
CA ASP A 184 -7.13 -10.00 -12.24
C ASP A 184 -6.80 -8.60 -12.76
N GLU A 185 -6.65 -8.41 -14.07
CA GLU A 185 -6.41 -7.09 -14.68
C GLU A 185 -7.51 -6.08 -14.34
N HIS A 186 -8.77 -6.52 -14.30
CA HIS A 186 -9.89 -5.68 -13.90
C HIS A 186 -9.81 -5.28 -12.42
N LEU A 187 -9.51 -6.24 -11.54
CA LEU A 187 -9.34 -5.98 -10.10
C LEU A 187 -8.14 -5.04 -9.82
N TYR A 188 -7.07 -5.14 -10.61
CA TYR A 188 -5.88 -4.29 -10.46
C TYR A 188 -6.22 -2.84 -10.79
N ARG A 189 -6.94 -2.63 -11.90
CA ARG A 189 -7.43 -1.30 -12.29
C ARG A 189 -8.39 -0.74 -11.26
N ALA A 190 -9.37 -1.53 -10.83
CA ALA A 190 -10.35 -1.10 -9.84
C ALA A 190 -9.68 -0.71 -8.50
N LYS A 191 -8.69 -1.48 -8.04
CA LYS A 191 -7.93 -1.16 -6.82
C LYS A 191 -7.12 0.14 -6.99
N ALA A 192 -6.41 0.28 -8.11
CA ALA A 192 -5.64 1.50 -8.38
C ALA A 192 -6.53 2.75 -8.46
N THR A 193 -7.71 2.65 -9.08
CA THR A 193 -8.71 3.73 -9.11
C THR A 193 -9.21 4.05 -7.71
N PHE A 194 -9.52 3.04 -6.91
CA PHE A 194 -9.94 3.23 -5.52
C PHE A 194 -8.89 3.98 -4.70
N ASP A 195 -7.63 3.54 -4.69
CA ASP A 195 -6.58 4.21 -3.92
C ASP A 195 -6.35 5.64 -4.38
N ASN A 196 -6.37 5.84 -5.70
CA ASN A 196 -6.24 7.16 -6.30
C ASN A 196 -7.42 8.07 -5.91
N ASP A 197 -8.66 7.58 -5.90
CA ASP A 197 -9.83 8.35 -5.47
C ASP A 197 -9.72 8.78 -3.99
N ILE A 198 -9.26 7.89 -3.10
CA ILE A 198 -9.09 8.16 -1.67
C ILE A 198 -8.11 9.34 -1.44
N VAL A 199 -7.07 9.48 -2.26
CA VAL A 199 -6.11 10.60 -2.18
C VAL A 199 -6.81 11.95 -2.35
N TYR A 200 -7.82 12.03 -3.23
CA TYR A 200 -8.56 13.27 -3.51
C TYR A 200 -9.74 13.50 -2.56
N CYS A 201 -10.09 12.52 -1.73
CA CYS A 201 -11.04 12.73 -0.66
C CYS A 201 -10.48 13.71 0.38
N GLY A 202 -11.22 14.78 0.63
CA GLY A 202 -10.82 15.84 1.57
C GLY A 202 -11.98 16.80 1.86
N GLY A 203 -11.72 17.77 2.73
CA GLY A 203 -12.73 18.74 3.18
C GLY A 203 -13.08 18.56 4.65
N VAL A 204 -14.32 18.87 5.02
CA VAL A 204 -14.83 18.64 6.38
C VAL A 204 -15.02 17.15 6.64
N PRO A 205 -14.90 16.66 7.90
CA PRO A 205 -14.86 15.22 8.19
C PRO A 205 -16.00 14.39 7.56
N ILE A 206 -17.24 14.91 7.60
CA ILE A 206 -18.40 14.20 7.02
C ILE A 206 -18.28 14.05 5.50
N VAL A 207 -17.84 15.10 4.80
CA VAL A 207 -17.67 15.06 3.34
C VAL A 207 -16.54 14.12 2.94
N ALA A 208 -15.44 14.13 3.70
CA ALA A 208 -14.34 13.18 3.50
C ALA A 208 -14.82 11.73 3.70
N GLN A 209 -15.61 11.46 4.74
CA GLN A 209 -16.19 10.14 4.98
C GLN A 209 -17.09 9.67 3.84
N ILE A 210 -17.98 10.53 3.33
CA ILE A 210 -18.84 10.19 2.19
C ILE A 210 -17.99 9.83 0.97
N CYS A 211 -16.95 10.61 0.67
CA CYS A 211 -16.03 10.32 -0.43
C CYS A 211 -15.34 8.95 -0.28
N TYR A 212 -14.87 8.61 0.93
CA TYR A 212 -14.25 7.30 1.19
C TYR A 212 -15.24 6.14 0.98
N ILE A 213 -16.49 6.29 1.43
CA ILE A 213 -17.53 5.26 1.27
C ILE A 213 -17.93 5.09 -0.19
N ASP A 214 -18.10 6.18 -0.92
CA ASP A 214 -18.40 6.18 -2.35
C ASP A 214 -17.29 5.51 -3.17
N ALA A 215 -16.02 5.81 -2.88
CA ALA A 215 -14.88 5.13 -3.49
C ALA A 215 -14.88 3.62 -3.18
N ALA A 216 -15.11 3.24 -1.92
CA ALA A 216 -15.17 1.82 -1.51
C ALA A 216 -16.32 1.07 -2.19
N ALA A 217 -17.46 1.73 -2.40
CA ALA A 217 -18.61 1.16 -3.07
C ALA A 217 -18.39 0.95 -4.57
N ARG A 218 -17.77 1.93 -5.26
CA ARG A 218 -17.33 1.75 -6.65
C ARG A 218 -16.39 0.56 -6.76
N TYR A 219 -15.38 0.48 -5.91
CA TYR A 219 -14.46 -0.66 -5.91
C TYR A 219 -15.17 -2.00 -5.70
N ASN A 220 -16.11 -2.05 -4.74
CA ASN A 220 -16.88 -3.25 -4.47
C ASN A 220 -17.74 -3.69 -5.67
N LEU A 221 -18.37 -2.73 -6.35
CA LEU A 221 -19.14 -2.98 -7.57
C LEU A 221 -18.26 -3.51 -8.70
N GLU A 222 -17.12 -2.87 -8.98
CA GLU A 222 -16.19 -3.31 -10.02
C GLU A 222 -15.65 -4.72 -9.73
N ALA A 223 -15.42 -5.05 -8.46
CA ALA A 223 -15.02 -6.39 -8.05
C ALA A 223 -16.12 -7.44 -8.27
N ARG A 224 -17.39 -7.09 -8.03
CA ARG A 224 -18.54 -7.96 -8.34
C ARG A 224 -18.68 -8.19 -9.85
N ILE A 225 -18.59 -7.13 -10.64
CA ILE A 225 -18.64 -7.21 -12.12
C ILE A 225 -17.51 -8.09 -12.65
N ALA A 226 -16.30 -7.95 -12.11
CA ALA A 226 -15.16 -8.80 -12.48
C ALA A 226 -15.43 -10.28 -12.17
N GLU A 227 -16.04 -10.59 -11.02
CA GLU A 227 -16.43 -11.96 -10.65
C GLU A 227 -17.51 -12.51 -11.59
N GLU A 228 -18.57 -11.75 -11.87
CA GLU A 228 -19.63 -12.17 -12.78
C GLU A 228 -19.10 -12.44 -14.20
N ASN A 229 -18.21 -11.57 -14.70
CA ASN A 229 -17.57 -11.76 -15.99
C ASN A 229 -16.67 -12.99 -16.02
N TYR A 230 -15.95 -13.26 -14.92
CA TYR A 230 -15.17 -14.49 -14.77
C TYR A 230 -16.06 -15.74 -14.81
N GLN A 231 -17.16 -15.76 -14.04
CA GLN A 231 -18.09 -16.90 -14.01
C GLN A 231 -18.73 -17.15 -15.40
N LYS A 232 -19.10 -16.08 -16.12
CA LYS A 232 -19.56 -16.18 -17.51
C LYS A 232 -18.48 -16.71 -18.45
N CYS A 233 -17.24 -16.28 -18.26
CA CYS A 233 -16.10 -16.69 -19.09
C CYS A 233 -15.76 -18.18 -18.93
N ILE A 234 -15.74 -18.70 -17.70
CA ILE A 234 -15.47 -20.14 -17.45
C ILE A 234 -16.67 -21.06 -17.67
N GLY A 235 -17.88 -20.49 -17.72
CA GLY A 235 -19.12 -21.22 -17.98
C GLY A 235 -19.47 -21.35 -19.47
N ASN A 236 -18.73 -20.67 -20.34
CA ASN A 236 -18.79 -20.78 -21.81
C ASN A 236 -17.75 -21.77 -22.33
#